data_AF-A0A1V5TT18-F1
#
_entry.id   AF-A0A1V5TT18-F1
#
_cell.length_a   1.000
_cell.length_b   1.000
_cell.length_c   1.000
_cell.angle_alpha   90.00
_cell.angle_beta   90.00
_cell.angle_gamma   90.00
#
_symmetry.space_group_name_H-M   'P 1'
#
loop_
_entity.id
_entity.type
_entity.pdbx_description
1 polymer ?
#
loop_
_entity_poly.entity_id
_entity_poly.type
_entity_poly.pdbx_seq_one_letter_code
_entity_poly.pdbx_strand_id
1 'polypeptide(L)'
;MNDGTSSGSSGSLIAFRLTYEKRKIIVAQGLDFRDDDLRARTARDSRYTEVPLEDFLKNNFTSNFTALDSTHFEYISDDQQVHFFIEIVRSKDDFYKALETPGIHVIYAGHSRYGRGTCFDPDVSSDNYVEGDRWEQGDSNRNGIFRLAFPFVGIPFSDIMHHKYKFAPVAVEQRAPSINDRHPEAKLDLRRITLPDSLKNYVLDAFKSPSNRYWGFIRNEKHILLHAGWENTSSNPYDIGEVDLKCKVFCHFGCSSKLHYWKIIRKNPYKNWARDIPPTDRFAYFSDRPGDYRGWCYWLFYILSYSEVNAYQSWWNSLEYAKRATNNFLRSKRAKFQLY
;
A
#
# COMPACT_ATOMS: atom_id res chain seq x y z
N MET A 1 -54.29 6.69 59.85
CA MET A 1 -52.89 7.15 59.91
C MET A 1 -52.02 5.96 60.27
N ASN A 2 -51.43 5.32 59.26
CA ASN A 2 -50.01 4.95 59.18
C ASN A 2 -49.85 4.03 57.98
N ASP A 3 -49.46 4.66 56.87
CA ASP A 3 -49.07 4.04 55.62
C ASP A 3 -47.77 3.26 55.83
N GLY A 4 -47.81 1.97 55.52
CA GLY A 4 -46.63 1.13 55.43
C GLY A 4 -46.00 1.26 54.04
N THR A 5 -45.02 2.14 53.90
CA THR A 5 -44.17 2.24 52.72
C THR A 5 -43.13 1.11 52.73
N SER A 6 -43.39 0.05 51.95
CA SER A 6 -42.36 -0.93 51.58
C SER A 6 -41.43 -0.29 50.54
N SER A 7 -40.21 0.01 50.96
CA SER A 7 -39.12 0.47 50.11
C SER A 7 -38.73 -0.61 49.10
N GLY A 8 -39.11 -0.39 47.84
CA GLY A 8 -38.53 -1.12 46.72
C GLY A 8 -37.06 -0.75 46.60
N SER A 9 -36.16 -1.70 46.83
CA SER A 9 -34.76 -1.57 46.44
C SER A 9 -34.70 -1.53 44.92
N SER A 10 -34.60 -0.32 44.37
CA SER A 10 -34.18 -0.12 42.98
C SER A 10 -32.74 -0.62 42.87
N GLY A 11 -32.60 -1.88 42.42
CA GLY A 11 -31.35 -2.41 41.95
C GLY A 11 -30.88 -1.49 40.83
N SER A 12 -29.92 -0.62 41.17
CA SER A 12 -29.21 0.19 40.19
C SER A 12 -28.47 -0.79 39.28
N LEU A 13 -29.05 -1.05 38.11
CA LEU A 13 -28.36 -1.63 36.98
C LEU A 13 -27.19 -0.70 36.70
N ILE A 14 -26.00 -1.09 37.15
CA ILE A 14 -24.75 -0.52 36.66
C ILE A 14 -24.70 -0.89 35.18
N ALA A 15 -25.24 -0.01 34.35
CA ALA A 15 -25.00 -0.02 32.93
C ALA A 15 -23.49 0.24 32.77
N PHE A 16 -22.71 -0.84 32.69
CA PHE A 16 -21.33 -0.76 32.23
C PHE A 16 -21.39 -0.14 30.84
N ARG A 17 -21.09 1.17 30.76
CA ARG A 17 -20.81 1.81 29.47
C ARG A 17 -19.51 1.18 28.98
N LEU A 18 -19.64 0.16 28.13
CA LEU A 18 -18.52 -0.31 27.33
C LEU A 18 -17.98 0.90 26.58
N THR A 19 -16.76 1.31 26.94
CA THR A 19 -16.10 2.44 26.30
C THR A 19 -15.22 1.86 25.21
N TYR A 20 -15.64 2.02 23.95
CA TYR A 20 -14.91 1.49 22.81
C TYR A 20 -13.76 2.45 22.45
N GLU A 21 -12.56 1.91 22.24
CA GLU A 21 -11.48 2.67 21.62
C GLU A 21 -11.84 2.92 20.15
N LYS A 22 -11.71 4.15 19.68
CA LYS A 22 -11.89 4.50 18.26
C LYS A 22 -10.59 4.26 17.50
N ARG A 23 -10.65 3.49 16.42
CA ARG A 23 -9.49 3.21 15.55
C ARG A 23 -9.82 3.53 14.10
N LYS A 24 -8.95 4.25 13.40
CA LYS A 24 -9.12 4.57 11.98
C LYS A 24 -8.20 3.72 11.11
N ILE A 25 -8.76 3.16 10.04
CA ILE A 25 -8.06 2.39 9.01
C ILE A 25 -8.31 3.07 7.66
N ILE A 26 -7.25 3.42 6.94
CA ILE A 26 -7.31 3.92 5.57
C ILE A 26 -6.89 2.80 4.63
N VAL A 27 -7.74 2.44 3.67
CA VAL A 27 -7.42 1.53 2.58
C VAL A 27 -7.22 2.35 1.31
N ALA A 28 -5.97 2.58 0.94
CA ALA A 28 -5.59 3.27 -0.28
C ALA A 28 -5.64 2.29 -1.47
N GLN A 29 -6.72 2.36 -2.25
CA GLN A 29 -6.92 1.54 -3.44
C GLN A 29 -6.15 2.15 -4.64
N GLY A 30 -5.17 1.40 -5.14
CA GLY A 30 -4.35 1.78 -6.30
C GLY A 30 -5.05 1.57 -7.65
N LEU A 31 -4.31 1.57 -8.76
CA LEU A 31 -4.87 1.38 -10.12
C LEU A 31 -5.56 0.02 -10.34
N ASP A 32 -5.00 -1.08 -9.82
CA ASP A 32 -5.60 -2.41 -9.91
C ASP A 32 -6.34 -2.79 -8.62
N PHE A 33 -7.30 -3.71 -8.72
CA PHE A 33 -8.04 -4.30 -7.60
C PHE A 33 -8.95 -3.32 -6.84
N ARG A 34 -9.39 -2.26 -7.52
CA ARG A 34 -10.43 -1.37 -7.00
C ARG A 34 -11.78 -2.05 -7.03
N ASP A 35 -12.69 -1.61 -6.17
CA ASP A 35 -14.03 -2.17 -6.11
C ASP A 35 -14.78 -2.08 -7.45
N ASP A 36 -14.62 -0.99 -8.21
CA ASP A 36 -15.19 -0.84 -9.55
C ASP A 36 -14.55 -1.78 -10.59
N ASP A 37 -13.22 -1.93 -10.57
CA ASP A 37 -12.48 -2.92 -11.38
C ASP A 37 -12.94 -4.35 -11.09
N LEU A 38 -13.10 -4.71 -9.81
CA LEU A 38 -13.58 -6.04 -9.42
C LEU A 38 -15.02 -6.26 -9.87
N ARG A 39 -15.92 -5.27 -9.69
CA ARG A 39 -17.30 -5.36 -10.20
C ARG A 39 -17.33 -5.57 -11.72
N ALA A 40 -16.52 -4.83 -12.46
CA ALA A 40 -16.45 -4.94 -13.92
C ALA A 40 -15.91 -6.31 -14.38
N ARG A 41 -14.86 -6.83 -13.73
CA ARG A 41 -14.30 -8.16 -14.04
C ARG A 41 -15.28 -9.28 -13.78
N THR A 42 -15.92 -9.28 -12.61
CA THR A 42 -16.90 -10.31 -12.23
C THR A 42 -18.15 -10.26 -13.12
N ALA A 43 -18.56 -9.07 -13.58
CA ALA A 43 -19.65 -8.94 -14.56
C ALA A 43 -19.27 -9.49 -15.95
N ARG A 44 -18.00 -9.44 -16.34
CA ARG A 44 -17.50 -9.94 -17.64
C ARG A 44 -17.24 -11.43 -17.67
N ASP A 45 -16.75 -11.99 -16.58
CA ASP A 45 -16.34 -13.39 -16.51
C ASP A 45 -16.66 -13.96 -15.13
N SER A 46 -17.65 -14.85 -15.09
CA SER A 46 -18.17 -15.48 -13.87
C SER A 46 -17.18 -16.41 -13.17
N ARG A 47 -16.00 -16.63 -13.75
CA ARG A 47 -14.89 -17.36 -13.10
C ARG A 47 -14.13 -16.49 -12.10
N TYR A 48 -14.23 -15.17 -12.17
CA TYR A 48 -13.67 -14.29 -11.15
C TYR A 48 -14.47 -14.42 -9.86
N THR A 49 -13.77 -14.64 -8.76
CA THR A 49 -14.37 -14.83 -7.42
C THR A 49 -14.05 -13.68 -6.48
N GLU A 50 -13.27 -12.71 -6.93
CA GLU A 50 -13.01 -11.48 -6.19
C GLU A 50 -14.31 -10.67 -6.06
N VAL A 51 -14.47 -10.06 -4.88
CA VAL A 51 -15.62 -9.21 -4.58
C VAL A 51 -15.13 -7.86 -4.05
N PRO A 52 -15.86 -6.77 -4.25
CA PRO A 52 -15.58 -5.48 -3.62
C PRO A 52 -15.35 -5.59 -2.11
N LEU A 53 -14.54 -4.71 -1.51
CA LEU A 53 -14.27 -4.78 -0.07
C LEU A 53 -15.57 -4.68 0.74
N GLU A 54 -16.46 -3.77 0.36
CA GLU A 54 -17.75 -3.59 1.01
C GLU A 54 -18.54 -4.91 1.04
N ASP A 55 -18.66 -5.57 -0.11
CA ASP A 55 -19.39 -6.83 -0.25
C ASP A 55 -18.70 -7.94 0.56
N PHE A 56 -17.36 -7.98 0.55
CA PHE A 56 -16.59 -8.92 1.37
C PHE A 56 -16.87 -8.74 2.87
N LEU A 57 -16.80 -7.51 3.38
CA LEU A 57 -17.00 -7.24 4.79
C LEU A 57 -18.45 -7.48 5.21
N LYS A 58 -19.44 -7.03 4.43
CA LYS A 58 -20.88 -7.29 4.70
C LYS A 58 -21.20 -8.78 4.78
N ASN A 59 -20.62 -9.58 3.89
CA ASN A 59 -20.86 -11.02 3.86
C ASN A 59 -20.23 -11.76 5.04
N ASN A 60 -19.20 -11.18 5.67
CA ASN A 60 -18.47 -11.81 6.77
C ASN A 60 -18.80 -11.21 8.15
N PHE A 61 -19.39 -10.01 8.20
CA PHE A 61 -19.79 -9.32 9.43
C PHE A 61 -21.24 -8.86 9.31
N THR A 62 -22.17 -9.60 9.92
CA THR A 62 -23.61 -9.43 9.64
C THR A 62 -24.31 -8.37 10.49
N SER A 63 -24.02 -8.26 11.79
CA SER A 63 -24.75 -7.32 12.68
C SER A 63 -23.98 -6.05 13.06
N ASN A 64 -22.64 -6.10 13.00
CA ASN A 64 -21.80 -5.06 13.59
C ASN A 64 -21.04 -4.23 12.54
N PHE A 65 -21.31 -4.45 11.25
CA PHE A 65 -20.73 -3.70 10.14
C PHE A 65 -21.77 -2.78 9.51
N THR A 66 -21.43 -1.51 9.33
CA THR A 66 -22.30 -0.50 8.73
C THR A 66 -21.55 0.18 7.60
N ALA A 67 -22.12 0.17 6.39
CA ALA A 67 -21.64 1.01 5.30
C ALA A 67 -22.36 2.36 5.38
N LEU A 68 -21.61 3.45 5.57
CA LEU A 68 -22.14 4.82 5.59
C LEU A 68 -22.31 5.33 4.16
N ASP A 69 -21.32 5.04 3.31
CA ASP A 69 -21.34 5.24 1.86
C ASP A 69 -20.39 4.24 1.18
N SER A 70 -20.13 4.42 -0.12
CA SER A 70 -19.28 3.51 -0.91
C SER A 70 -17.80 3.50 -0.52
N THR A 71 -17.37 4.44 0.33
CA THR A 71 -15.97 4.65 0.72
C THR A 71 -15.78 4.73 2.23
N HIS A 72 -16.85 4.87 3.03
CA HIS A 72 -16.78 4.94 4.48
C HIS A 72 -17.59 3.83 5.14
N PHE A 73 -16.94 3.11 6.05
CA PHE A 73 -17.54 2.01 6.79
C PHE A 73 -17.23 2.11 8.28
N GLU A 74 -18.11 1.53 9.08
CA GLU A 74 -17.92 1.35 10.52
C GLU A 74 -18.02 -0.14 10.87
N TYR A 75 -17.21 -0.55 11.84
CA TYR A 75 -17.31 -1.89 12.43
C TYR A 75 -17.10 -1.84 13.94
N ILE A 76 -18.00 -2.45 14.70
CA ILE A 76 -17.90 -2.56 16.16
C ILE A 76 -17.48 -3.98 16.54
N SER A 77 -16.31 -4.09 17.15
CA SER A 77 -15.82 -5.35 17.71
C SER A 77 -16.00 -5.35 19.22
N ASP A 78 -17.02 -6.07 19.69
CA ASP A 78 -17.29 -6.22 21.13
C ASP A 78 -16.16 -6.98 21.83
N ASP A 79 -15.64 -8.03 21.19
CA ASP A 79 -14.50 -8.82 21.68
C ASP A 79 -13.26 -7.95 21.90
N GLN A 80 -12.96 -7.05 20.95
CA GLN A 80 -11.82 -6.14 21.07
C GLN A 80 -12.10 -4.92 21.94
N GLN A 81 -13.38 -4.57 22.17
CA GLN A 81 -13.84 -3.27 22.66
C GLN A 81 -13.38 -2.09 21.79
N VAL A 82 -13.45 -2.26 20.47
CA VAL A 82 -12.99 -1.26 19.49
C VAL A 82 -14.11 -0.90 18.50
N HIS A 83 -14.25 0.40 18.21
CA HIS A 83 -15.03 0.93 17.10
C HIS A 83 -14.09 1.35 15.98
N PHE A 84 -14.11 0.59 14.88
CA PHE A 84 -13.29 0.83 13.70
C PHE A 84 -14.01 1.74 12.72
N PHE A 85 -13.31 2.76 12.23
CA PHE A 85 -13.68 3.62 11.11
C PHE A 85 -12.78 3.28 9.94
N ILE A 86 -13.37 2.81 8.84
CA ILE A 86 -12.64 2.36 7.66
C ILE A 86 -12.98 3.31 6.50
N GLU A 87 -11.96 3.84 5.85
CA GLU A 87 -12.10 4.77 4.73
C GLU A 87 -11.29 4.28 3.53
N ILE A 88 -11.91 4.24 2.35
CA ILE A 88 -11.25 3.97 1.08
C ILE A 88 -10.83 5.30 0.45
N VAL A 89 -9.54 5.42 0.14
CA VAL A 89 -9.01 6.55 -0.63
C VAL A 89 -8.41 6.04 -1.94
N ARG A 90 -8.46 6.86 -3.00
CA ARG A 90 -8.03 6.45 -4.36
C ARG A 90 -7.00 7.37 -5.00
N SER A 91 -6.67 8.48 -4.34
CA SER A 91 -5.72 9.45 -4.87
C SER A 91 -4.37 9.39 -4.17
N LYS A 92 -3.35 9.82 -4.90
CA LYS A 92 -1.97 9.95 -4.42
C LYS A 92 -1.85 10.93 -3.25
N ASP A 93 -2.61 12.02 -3.26
CA ASP A 93 -2.59 13.03 -2.20
C ASP A 93 -3.30 12.60 -0.92
N ASP A 94 -4.38 11.81 -1.00
CA ASP A 94 -5.04 11.27 0.19
C ASP A 94 -4.20 10.16 0.82
N PHE A 95 -3.51 9.36 0.01
CA PHE A 95 -2.51 8.42 0.52
C PHE A 95 -1.36 9.14 1.24
N TYR A 96 -0.83 10.22 0.66
CA TYR A 96 0.16 11.08 1.32
C TYR A 96 -0.34 11.56 2.70
N LYS A 97 -1.55 12.16 2.75
CA LYS A 97 -2.14 12.67 4.01
C LYS A 97 -2.31 11.56 5.04
N ALA A 98 -2.72 10.37 4.61
CA ALA A 98 -2.89 9.22 5.50
C ALA A 98 -1.56 8.80 6.13
N LEU A 99 -0.47 8.77 5.36
CA LEU A 99 0.85 8.43 5.89
C LEU A 99 1.34 9.42 6.97
N GLU A 100 0.99 10.71 6.80
CA GLU A 100 1.31 11.79 7.75
C GLU A 100 0.29 11.94 8.89
N THR A 101 -0.74 11.10 8.97
CA THR A 101 -1.75 11.18 10.02
C THR A 101 -1.35 10.31 11.23
N PRO A 102 -1.18 10.86 12.44
CA PRO A 102 -0.83 10.08 13.62
C PRO A 102 -1.91 9.05 14.01
N GLY A 103 -1.47 7.91 14.53
CA GLY A 103 -2.34 6.97 15.24
C GLY A 103 -3.23 6.07 14.37
N ILE A 104 -3.18 6.20 13.04
CA ILE A 104 -4.02 5.41 12.12
C ILE A 104 -3.29 4.22 11.49
N HIS A 105 -4.05 3.31 10.90
CA HIS A 105 -3.55 2.19 10.11
C HIS A 105 -3.76 2.47 8.62
N VAL A 106 -2.68 2.55 7.86
CA VAL A 106 -2.71 2.78 6.41
C VAL A 106 -2.40 1.48 5.68
N ILE A 107 -3.26 1.08 4.76
CA ILE A 107 -3.10 -0.11 3.91
C ILE A 107 -3.06 0.35 2.45
N TYR A 108 -1.95 0.12 1.76
CA TYR A 108 -1.95 0.22 0.30
C TYR A 108 -2.39 -1.12 -0.32
N ALA A 109 -3.48 -1.05 -1.09
CA ALA A 109 -4.11 -2.16 -1.78
C ALA A 109 -4.17 -1.86 -3.29
N GLY A 110 -3.23 -2.39 -4.06
CA GLY A 110 -3.23 -2.16 -5.50
C GLY A 110 -1.94 -2.51 -6.20
N HIS A 111 -1.87 -2.18 -7.48
CA HIS A 111 -0.67 -2.34 -8.28
C HIS A 111 0.43 -1.36 -7.89
N SER A 112 1.63 -1.86 -7.63
CA SER A 112 2.81 -1.02 -7.47
C SER A 112 3.75 -1.24 -8.62
N ARG A 113 4.28 -0.16 -9.18
CA ARG A 113 5.27 -0.26 -10.24
C ARG A 113 6.54 -0.84 -9.69
N TYR A 114 7.05 -1.80 -10.45
CA TYR A 114 8.21 -2.60 -10.09
C TYR A 114 9.34 -1.72 -9.53
N GLY A 115 9.60 -1.87 -8.23
CA GLY A 115 10.63 -1.14 -7.50
C GLY A 115 10.53 0.39 -7.51
N ARG A 116 9.38 0.99 -7.89
CA ARG A 116 9.18 2.45 -8.03
C ARG A 116 8.23 3.03 -7.00
N GLY A 117 7.08 2.40 -6.78
CA GLY A 117 6.10 2.90 -5.81
C GLY A 117 4.66 2.54 -6.11
N THR A 118 3.75 3.15 -5.37
CA THR A 118 2.31 2.91 -5.44
C THR A 118 1.66 3.76 -6.52
N CYS A 119 0.73 3.18 -7.28
CA CYS A 119 0.11 3.85 -8.42
C CYS A 119 -1.33 4.25 -8.13
N PHE A 120 -1.66 5.48 -8.52
CA PHE A 120 -2.97 6.08 -8.35
C PHE A 120 -3.44 6.73 -9.64
N ASP A 121 -4.74 6.66 -9.89
CA ASP A 121 -5.44 7.50 -10.86
C ASP A 121 -6.93 7.45 -10.51
N PRO A 122 -7.44 8.35 -9.67
CA PRO A 122 -8.82 8.28 -9.19
C PRO A 122 -9.85 8.43 -10.31
N ASP A 123 -9.42 8.90 -11.49
CA ASP A 123 -10.30 9.20 -12.61
C ASP A 123 -10.32 8.05 -13.66
N VAL A 124 -9.52 6.99 -13.46
CA VAL A 124 -9.56 5.82 -14.35
C VAL A 124 -10.68 4.85 -13.98
N SER A 125 -11.46 4.46 -14.99
CA SER A 125 -12.37 3.31 -14.92
C SER A 125 -11.66 2.02 -15.38
N SER A 126 -12.17 0.87 -14.98
CA SER A 126 -11.69 -0.48 -15.31
C SER A 126 -11.42 -0.77 -16.80
N ASP A 127 -11.98 0.06 -17.69
CA ASP A 127 -11.98 -0.14 -19.14
C ASP A 127 -10.94 0.71 -19.86
N ASN A 128 -10.37 1.68 -19.15
CA ASN A 128 -9.37 2.58 -19.69
C ASN A 128 -8.00 2.16 -19.15
N TYR A 129 -7.32 1.30 -19.91
CA TYR A 129 -5.91 1.04 -19.64
C TYR A 129 -5.15 2.36 -19.76
N VAL A 130 -4.56 2.80 -18.65
CA VAL A 130 -3.76 4.01 -18.62
C VAL A 130 -2.56 3.81 -19.56
N GLU A 131 -2.09 4.85 -20.25
CA GLU A 131 -0.78 4.86 -20.93
C GLU A 131 -0.09 6.19 -20.58
N GLY A 132 1.21 6.28 -20.85
CA GLY A 132 1.95 7.53 -20.68
C GLY A 132 2.20 7.90 -19.22
N ASP A 133 2.33 9.20 -18.95
CA ASP A 133 2.85 9.69 -17.67
C ASP A 133 1.93 9.45 -16.48
N ARG A 134 0.65 9.10 -16.69
CA ARG A 134 -0.23 8.61 -15.61
C ARG A 134 0.24 7.28 -15.00
N TRP A 135 1.07 6.51 -15.71
CA TRP A 135 1.79 5.36 -15.14
C TRP A 135 3.11 5.72 -14.45
N GLU A 136 3.54 6.97 -14.54
CA GLU A 136 4.82 7.45 -14.00
C GLU A 136 4.63 8.69 -13.10
N GLN A 137 4.80 9.91 -13.60
CA GLN A 137 4.75 11.12 -12.77
C GLN A 137 3.33 11.55 -12.38
N GLY A 138 2.34 11.17 -13.18
CA GLY A 138 1.00 11.76 -13.16
C GLY A 138 0.96 13.08 -13.94
N ASP A 139 -0.25 13.57 -14.16
CA ASP A 139 -0.54 14.92 -14.67
C ASP A 139 -1.02 15.85 -13.55
N SER A 140 -1.19 15.31 -12.33
CA SER A 140 -1.62 16.06 -11.15
C SER A 140 -1.11 15.42 -9.86
N ASN A 141 -1.39 16.10 -8.76
CA ASN A 141 -1.15 15.63 -7.41
C ASN A 141 -1.99 14.40 -7.01
N ARG A 142 -3.06 14.11 -7.76
CA ARG A 142 -4.02 13.04 -7.44
C ARG A 142 -3.64 11.69 -8.06
N ASN A 143 -2.81 11.67 -9.11
CA ASN A 143 -2.51 10.46 -9.90
C ASN A 143 -1.00 10.26 -10.14
N GLY A 144 -0.62 9.18 -10.82
CA GLY A 144 0.76 8.77 -11.02
C GLY A 144 1.31 7.93 -9.86
N ILE A 145 2.64 7.83 -9.80
CA ILE A 145 3.35 7.05 -8.78
C ILE A 145 3.62 7.94 -7.55
N PHE A 146 3.27 7.43 -6.37
CA PHE A 146 3.88 7.86 -5.12
C PHE A 146 5.18 7.06 -4.93
N ARG A 147 6.33 7.73 -4.93
CA ARG A 147 7.64 7.05 -4.97
C ARG A 147 7.95 6.41 -3.63
N LEU A 148 8.20 5.11 -3.60
CA LEU A 148 8.60 4.37 -2.39
C LEU A 148 9.98 3.71 -2.52
N ALA A 149 10.66 4.00 -3.63
CA ALA A 149 11.74 3.20 -4.16
C ALA A 149 13.10 3.43 -3.51
N PHE A 150 14.02 2.55 -3.89
CA PHE A 150 15.44 2.90 -3.89
C PHE A 150 15.68 4.10 -4.80
N PRO A 151 16.69 4.94 -4.54
CA PRO A 151 17.03 6.06 -5.43
C PRO A 151 17.20 5.65 -6.90
N PHE A 152 17.73 4.45 -7.15
CA PHE A 152 17.94 3.92 -8.49
C PHE A 152 17.33 2.52 -8.67
N VAL A 153 16.53 2.34 -9.72
CA VAL A 153 15.88 1.07 -10.07
C VAL A 153 16.17 0.68 -11.51
N GLY A 154 16.37 -0.61 -11.74
CA GLY A 154 16.51 -1.16 -13.10
C GLY A 154 15.15 -1.51 -13.67
N ILE A 155 14.80 -0.92 -14.81
CA ILE A 155 13.53 -1.18 -15.51
C ILE A 155 13.81 -1.84 -16.85
N PRO A 156 13.13 -2.95 -17.20
CA PRO A 156 13.25 -3.57 -18.51
C PRO A 156 12.74 -2.65 -19.62
N PHE A 157 13.36 -2.72 -20.79
CA PHE A 157 12.90 -1.96 -21.95
C PHE A 157 11.47 -2.32 -22.37
N SER A 158 11.07 -3.59 -22.20
CA SER A 158 9.72 -4.05 -22.47
C SER A 158 8.65 -3.27 -21.67
N ASP A 159 8.89 -2.98 -20.39
CA ASP A 159 7.96 -2.22 -19.52
C ASP A 159 7.77 -0.78 -20.01
N ILE A 160 8.85 -0.10 -20.40
CA ILE A 160 8.77 1.26 -20.95
C ILE A 160 8.02 1.25 -22.28
N MET A 161 8.34 0.32 -23.18
CA MET A 161 7.69 0.23 -24.50
C MET A 161 6.19 -0.07 -24.37
N HIS A 162 5.82 -0.94 -23.44
CA HIS A 162 4.43 -1.32 -23.21
C HIS A 162 3.60 -0.16 -22.67
N HIS A 163 4.14 0.58 -21.69
CA HIS A 163 3.39 1.62 -20.98
C HIS A 163 3.60 3.05 -21.52
N LYS A 164 4.62 3.27 -22.38
CA LYS A 164 4.88 4.50 -23.14
C LYS A 164 5.02 5.79 -22.30
N TYR A 165 5.52 5.68 -21.07
CA TYR A 165 5.72 6.82 -20.16
C TYR A 165 7.10 7.48 -20.36
N LYS A 166 7.21 8.75 -19.97
CA LYS A 166 8.50 9.46 -19.96
C LYS A 166 9.35 9.02 -18.78
N PHE A 167 10.65 8.83 -19.00
CA PHE A 167 11.56 8.31 -17.97
C PHE A 167 12.85 9.12 -17.82
N ALA A 168 13.45 9.01 -16.63
CA ALA A 168 14.69 9.69 -16.22
C ALA A 168 15.83 8.66 -16.08
N PRO A 169 16.54 8.30 -17.16
CA PRO A 169 17.65 7.35 -17.09
C PRO A 169 18.93 7.99 -16.53
N VAL A 170 19.83 7.15 -15.99
CA VAL A 170 21.15 7.60 -15.53
C VAL A 170 22.15 7.58 -16.68
N ALA A 171 22.56 8.75 -17.16
CA ALA A 171 23.54 8.88 -18.25
C ALA A 171 24.92 8.32 -17.87
N VAL A 172 25.67 7.73 -18.82
CA VAL A 172 27.03 7.19 -18.54
C VAL A 172 28.07 8.27 -18.30
N GLU A 173 27.78 9.49 -18.71
CA GLU A 173 28.55 10.69 -18.42
C GLU A 173 28.50 11.04 -16.93
N GLN A 174 27.46 10.61 -16.22
CA GLN A 174 27.38 10.71 -14.77
C GLN A 174 28.08 9.52 -14.11
N ARG A 175 28.64 9.75 -12.92
CA ARG A 175 29.23 8.68 -12.11
C ARG A 175 28.20 7.59 -11.87
N ALA A 176 28.61 6.33 -12.03
CA ALA A 176 27.77 5.19 -11.69
C ALA A 176 27.24 5.31 -10.25
N PRO A 177 25.92 5.16 -10.02
CA PRO A 177 25.36 5.24 -8.68
C PRO A 177 25.99 4.25 -7.70
N SER A 178 26.02 4.57 -6.41
CA SER A 178 26.52 3.65 -5.38
C SER A 178 25.74 2.33 -5.38
N ILE A 179 26.40 1.21 -5.06
CA ILE A 179 25.73 -0.10 -4.95
C ILE A 179 24.65 -0.10 -3.86
N ASN A 180 24.79 0.75 -2.85
CA ASN A 180 23.85 0.83 -1.73
C ASN A 180 22.54 1.53 -2.11
N ASP A 181 22.59 2.45 -3.08
CA ASP A 181 21.44 3.25 -3.54
C ASP A 181 20.67 2.56 -4.67
N ARG A 182 21.20 1.46 -5.18
CA ARG A 182 20.57 0.64 -6.21
C ARG A 182 19.62 -0.37 -5.59
N HIS A 183 18.46 -0.52 -6.22
CA HIS A 183 17.53 -1.61 -6.01
C HIS A 183 18.28 -2.97 -6.01
N PRO A 184 17.95 -3.96 -5.15
CA PRO A 184 18.69 -5.21 -5.03
C PRO A 184 19.01 -5.90 -6.35
N GLU A 185 18.10 -5.80 -7.32
CA GLU A 185 18.31 -6.40 -8.63
C GLU A 185 19.33 -5.66 -9.52
N ALA A 186 19.55 -4.38 -9.29
CA ALA A 186 20.49 -3.55 -10.03
C ALA A 186 21.88 -3.46 -9.37
N LYS A 187 22.13 -4.23 -8.30
CA LYS A 187 23.39 -4.18 -7.56
C LYS A 187 24.58 -4.74 -8.33
N LEU A 188 24.35 -5.80 -9.09
CA LEU A 188 25.40 -6.52 -9.81
C LEU A 188 25.43 -6.11 -11.29
N ASP A 189 26.62 -6.19 -11.87
CA ASP A 189 26.82 -6.15 -13.33
C ASP A 189 26.31 -4.88 -14.04
N LEU A 190 26.45 -3.73 -13.36
CA LEU A 190 26.12 -2.45 -13.96
C LEU A 190 27.11 -2.13 -15.09
N ARG A 191 26.56 -1.89 -16.28
CA ARG A 191 27.31 -1.67 -17.52
C ARG A 191 26.68 -0.56 -18.34
N ARG A 192 27.41 -0.14 -19.37
CA ARG A 192 26.96 0.86 -20.34
C ARG A 192 26.05 0.18 -21.36
N ILE A 193 24.86 0.72 -21.55
CA ILE A 193 23.90 0.26 -22.56
C ILE A 193 23.53 1.40 -23.50
N THR A 194 23.37 1.08 -24.78
CA THR A 194 22.85 2.03 -25.77
C THR A 194 21.33 1.91 -25.84
N LEU A 195 20.64 3.04 -25.79
CA LEU A 195 19.18 3.08 -25.88
C LEU A 195 18.73 2.85 -27.34
N PRO A 196 17.77 1.95 -27.61
CA PRO A 196 17.16 1.81 -28.93
C PRO A 196 16.48 3.10 -29.38
N ASP A 197 16.43 3.34 -30.70
CA ASP A 197 15.82 4.55 -31.26
C ASP A 197 14.35 4.71 -30.85
N SER A 198 13.61 3.60 -30.76
CA SER A 198 12.22 3.57 -30.32
C SER A 198 12.00 4.13 -28.91
N LEU A 199 13.03 4.12 -28.07
CA LEU A 199 12.94 4.59 -26.68
C LEU A 199 13.46 6.01 -26.47
N LYS A 200 14.22 6.57 -27.43
CA LYS A 200 14.83 7.91 -27.31
C LYS A 200 13.80 9.00 -27.04
N ASN A 201 12.64 8.91 -27.68
CA ASN A 201 11.59 9.91 -27.57
C ASN A 201 10.87 9.90 -26.21
N TYR A 202 11.08 8.87 -25.39
CA TYR A 202 10.52 8.79 -24.05
C TYR A 202 11.49 9.28 -22.96
N VAL A 203 12.74 9.58 -23.31
CA VAL A 203 13.69 10.17 -22.34
C VAL A 203 13.32 11.61 -22.06
N LEU A 204 13.18 11.96 -20.78
CA LEU A 204 13.03 13.35 -20.33
C LEU A 204 14.22 14.19 -20.77
N ASP A 205 13.98 15.41 -21.28
CA ASP A 205 15.02 16.23 -21.92
C ASP A 205 16.23 16.48 -21.01
N ALA A 206 15.99 16.73 -19.73
CA ALA A 206 17.04 16.94 -18.72
C ALA A 206 17.95 15.71 -18.48
N PHE A 207 17.53 14.53 -18.94
CA PHE A 207 18.23 13.25 -18.76
C PHE A 207 18.74 12.65 -20.08
N LYS A 208 18.71 13.40 -21.18
CA LYS A 208 19.29 12.95 -22.45
C LYS A 208 20.81 12.87 -22.35
N SER A 209 21.38 11.74 -22.77
CA SER A 209 22.83 11.54 -22.86
C SER A 209 23.32 11.94 -24.26
N PRO A 210 24.39 12.74 -24.38
CA PRO A 210 24.99 13.07 -25.68
C PRO A 210 25.45 11.83 -26.46
N SER A 211 25.90 10.78 -25.75
CA SER A 211 26.33 9.52 -26.37
C SER A 211 25.20 8.51 -26.59
N ASN A 212 23.96 8.86 -26.22
CA ASN A 212 22.81 7.95 -26.17
C ASN A 212 23.10 6.66 -25.38
N ARG A 213 23.97 6.75 -24.36
CA ARG A 213 24.33 5.63 -23.51
C ARG A 213 23.99 5.91 -22.06
N TYR A 214 23.53 4.87 -21.41
CA TYR A 214 23.01 4.92 -20.05
C TYR A 214 23.58 3.78 -19.21
N TRP A 215 23.56 3.93 -17.90
CA TRP A 215 23.82 2.83 -16.99
C TRP A 215 22.64 1.86 -17.01
N GLY A 216 22.95 0.57 -17.03
CA GLY A 216 21.96 -0.50 -17.07
C GLY A 216 22.60 -1.86 -16.87
N PHE A 217 21.87 -2.93 -17.10
CA PHE A 217 22.37 -4.30 -16.99
C PHE A 217 21.56 -5.25 -17.88
N ILE A 218 22.06 -6.47 -18.04
CA ILE A 218 21.40 -7.50 -18.84
C ILE A 218 21.12 -8.69 -17.93
N ARG A 219 19.86 -9.13 -17.92
CA ARG A 219 19.44 -10.40 -17.33
C ARG A 219 18.81 -11.24 -18.43
N ASN A 220 17.50 -11.43 -18.38
CA ASN A 220 16.72 -12.02 -19.47
C ASN A 220 16.50 -11.03 -20.62
N GLU A 221 16.54 -9.73 -20.32
CA GLU A 221 16.48 -8.64 -21.28
C GLU A 221 17.33 -7.45 -20.81
N LYS A 222 17.46 -6.42 -21.67
CA LYS A 222 18.16 -5.17 -21.33
C LYS A 222 17.31 -4.36 -20.36
N HIS A 223 17.92 -3.99 -19.24
CA HIS A 223 17.34 -3.11 -18.23
C HIS A 223 18.12 -1.80 -18.19
N ILE A 224 17.41 -0.68 -18.10
CA ILE A 224 17.98 0.65 -17.90
C ILE A 224 17.83 1.08 -16.46
N LEU A 225 18.89 1.67 -15.91
CA LEU A 225 18.86 2.25 -14.59
C LEU A 225 18.18 3.61 -14.67
N LEU A 226 17.11 3.78 -13.89
CA LEU A 226 16.36 5.02 -13.78
C LEU A 226 16.58 5.67 -12.43
N HIS A 227 16.47 7.00 -12.39
CA HIS A 227 16.18 7.73 -11.18
C HIS A 227 14.74 7.37 -10.77
N ALA A 228 14.58 6.58 -9.72
CA ALA A 228 13.28 6.05 -9.29
C ALA A 228 12.60 6.90 -8.22
N GLY A 229 13.34 7.87 -7.68
CA GLY A 229 12.89 8.77 -6.63
C GLY A 229 12.93 8.13 -5.23
N TRP A 230 13.62 8.79 -4.30
CA TRP A 230 13.64 8.46 -2.88
C TRP A 230 13.41 9.72 -2.05
N GLU A 231 14.27 10.73 -2.15
CA GLU A 231 14.22 12.07 -1.51
C GLU A 231 14.48 13.16 -2.57
N ASN A 232 13.97 14.37 -2.37
CA ASN A 232 14.17 15.54 -3.23
C ASN A 232 13.94 15.25 -4.72
N THR A 233 12.88 14.50 -5.00
CA THR A 233 12.62 13.99 -6.35
C THR A 233 11.76 14.97 -7.14
N SER A 234 11.65 14.78 -8.46
CA SER A 234 10.67 15.52 -9.27
C SER A 234 9.21 15.28 -8.84
N SER A 235 8.97 14.27 -8.00
CA SER A 235 7.65 13.90 -7.49
C SER A 235 7.32 14.57 -6.15
N ASN A 236 8.18 15.45 -5.59
CA ASN A 236 7.94 16.15 -4.32
C ASN A 236 6.53 16.80 -4.28
N PRO A 237 5.72 16.61 -3.21
CA PRO A 237 6.04 15.89 -1.97
C PRO A 237 5.68 14.39 -2.00
N TYR A 238 5.29 13.86 -3.15
CA TYR A 238 4.83 12.47 -3.36
C TYR A 238 5.98 11.48 -3.55
N ASP A 239 7.01 11.63 -2.74
CA ASP A 239 8.05 10.64 -2.54
C ASP A 239 8.21 10.35 -1.07
N ILE A 240 8.51 9.09 -0.77
CA ILE A 240 8.57 8.61 0.59
C ILE A 240 9.56 9.43 1.37
N GLY A 241 10.71 9.81 0.82
CA GLY A 241 11.79 10.56 1.45
C GLY A 241 11.39 11.90 2.03
N GLU A 242 10.46 12.61 1.40
CA GLU A 242 9.88 13.84 1.95
C GLU A 242 8.80 13.57 3.02
N VAL A 243 8.10 12.43 2.96
CA VAL A 243 6.96 12.14 3.85
C VAL A 243 7.40 11.79 5.27
N ASP A 244 6.86 12.47 6.28
CA ASP A 244 7.04 12.04 7.67
C ASP A 244 6.02 10.95 8.03
N LEU A 245 6.47 9.71 8.16
CA LEU A 245 5.61 8.56 8.47
C LEU A 245 5.13 8.61 9.92
N LYS A 246 3.99 9.28 10.14
CA LYS A 246 3.35 9.46 11.45
C LYS A 246 2.27 8.42 11.75
N CYS A 247 1.76 7.73 10.73
CA CYS A 247 0.80 6.64 10.92
C CYS A 247 1.32 5.60 11.92
N LYS A 248 0.42 4.88 12.61
CA LYS A 248 0.81 3.85 13.59
C LYS A 248 1.19 2.54 12.89
N VAL A 249 0.47 2.21 11.83
CA VAL A 249 0.66 0.99 11.03
C VAL A 249 0.71 1.35 9.55
N PHE A 250 1.71 0.86 8.83
CA PHE A 250 1.81 0.97 7.38
C PHE A 250 1.90 -0.42 6.75
N CYS A 251 0.88 -0.78 5.98
CA CYS A 251 0.84 -2.02 5.23
C CYS A 251 0.96 -1.70 3.74
N HIS A 252 1.84 -2.41 3.05
CA HIS A 252 1.94 -2.31 1.61
C HIS A 252 1.79 -3.68 0.96
N PHE A 253 0.61 -3.95 0.41
CA PHE A 253 0.28 -5.24 -0.21
C PHE A 253 0.28 -5.23 -1.73
N GLY A 254 0.92 -4.22 -2.35
CA GLY A 254 1.25 -4.22 -3.78
C GLY A 254 2.40 -5.17 -4.16
N CYS A 255 2.77 -5.18 -5.44
CA CYS A 255 3.69 -6.18 -6.01
C CYS A 255 5.05 -6.24 -5.29
N SER A 256 5.40 -7.40 -4.73
CA SER A 256 6.70 -7.76 -4.16
C SER A 256 7.28 -6.69 -3.22
N SER A 257 6.42 -6.05 -2.44
CA SER A 257 6.75 -4.85 -1.67
C SER A 257 7.84 -5.07 -0.63
N LYS A 258 8.01 -6.30 -0.14
CA LYS A 258 9.11 -6.66 0.75
C LYS A 258 10.47 -6.52 0.07
N LEU A 259 10.58 -6.91 -1.19
CA LEU A 259 11.83 -6.77 -1.94
C LEU A 259 12.12 -5.29 -2.20
N HIS A 260 11.09 -4.53 -2.55
CA HIS A 260 11.23 -3.17 -3.07
C HIS A 260 11.32 -2.09 -1.98
N TYR A 261 10.55 -2.22 -0.90
CA TYR A 261 10.26 -1.10 0.00
C TYR A 261 10.62 -1.38 1.46
N TRP A 262 10.72 -2.65 1.88
CA TRP A 262 11.03 -3.01 3.28
C TRP A 262 12.28 -2.29 3.79
N LYS A 263 13.39 -2.36 3.03
CA LYS A 263 14.67 -1.75 3.44
C LYS A 263 14.54 -0.23 3.53
N ILE A 264 13.84 0.35 2.56
CA ILE A 264 13.64 1.78 2.40
C ILE A 264 12.85 2.36 3.58
N ILE A 265 11.82 1.64 4.03
CA ILE A 265 11.04 2.03 5.21
C ILE A 265 11.83 1.77 6.50
N ARG A 266 12.44 0.60 6.66
CA ARG A 266 12.95 0.13 7.97
C ARG A 266 14.36 0.55 8.34
N LYS A 267 15.24 0.86 7.39
CA LYS A 267 16.69 1.00 7.68
C LYS A 267 17.19 2.43 7.55
N ASN A 268 18.14 2.81 8.39
CA ASN A 268 19.04 3.94 8.16
C ASN A 268 19.97 3.64 6.96
N PRO A 269 20.31 4.62 6.09
CA PRO A 269 19.99 6.06 6.19
C PRO A 269 18.68 6.47 5.51
N TYR A 270 17.79 5.54 5.18
CA TYR A 270 16.49 5.87 4.62
C TYR A 270 15.52 6.34 5.71
N LYS A 271 14.27 5.86 5.72
CA LYS A 271 13.27 6.33 6.71
C LYS A 271 13.58 5.98 8.14
N ASN A 272 14.42 4.97 8.37
CA ASN A 272 14.73 4.52 9.72
C ASN A 272 13.47 4.33 10.57
N TRP A 273 12.38 3.85 9.96
CA TRP A 273 11.11 3.59 10.62
C TRP A 273 11.19 2.26 11.37
N ALA A 274 12.15 2.21 12.28
CA ALA A 274 12.42 1.08 13.15
C ALA A 274 11.31 1.00 14.19
N ARG A 275 10.84 -0.21 14.43
CA ARG A 275 9.81 -0.49 15.43
C ARG A 275 10.44 -0.42 16.83
N ASP A 276 9.71 0.17 17.76
CA ASP A 276 10.11 0.25 19.16
C ASP A 276 10.21 -1.13 19.85
N ILE A 277 10.92 -1.18 20.97
CA ILE A 277 11.08 -2.36 21.81
C ILE A 277 10.75 -1.97 23.27
N PRO A 278 9.59 -2.37 23.82
CA PRO A 278 8.53 -3.19 23.22
C PRO A 278 7.72 -2.43 22.14
N PRO A 279 7.06 -3.14 21.21
CA PRO A 279 6.41 -2.50 20.07
C PRO A 279 5.06 -1.86 20.44
N THR A 280 4.94 -0.56 20.22
CA THR A 280 3.73 0.25 20.46
C THR A 280 3.26 1.00 19.21
N ASP A 281 4.16 1.26 18.27
CA ASP A 281 3.92 1.93 17.00
C ASP A 281 4.84 1.41 15.88
N ARG A 282 4.86 2.12 14.74
CA ARG A 282 5.76 1.87 13.59
C ARG A 282 5.68 0.42 13.10
N PHE A 283 4.47 -0.11 13.07
CA PHE A 283 4.21 -1.43 12.51
C PHE A 283 4.24 -1.35 10.99
N ALA A 284 4.95 -2.26 10.34
CA ALA A 284 5.11 -2.24 8.89
C ALA A 284 5.05 -3.65 8.34
N TYR A 285 4.15 -3.88 7.37
CA TYR A 285 3.88 -5.20 6.79
C TYR A 285 3.91 -5.16 5.27
N PHE A 286 4.48 -6.20 4.66
CA PHE A 286 4.79 -6.24 3.23
C PHE A 286 4.52 -7.63 2.65
N SER A 287 4.37 -7.72 1.33
CA SER A 287 4.21 -8.96 0.58
C SER A 287 5.49 -9.35 -0.15
N ASP A 288 5.72 -10.64 -0.37
CA ASP A 288 6.88 -11.15 -1.12
C ASP A 288 6.64 -11.33 -2.63
N ARG A 289 5.41 -11.14 -3.09
CA ARG A 289 4.91 -11.59 -4.39
C ARG A 289 4.02 -10.53 -5.05
N PRO A 290 3.70 -10.67 -6.36
CA PRO A 290 2.79 -9.75 -7.05
C PRO A 290 1.50 -9.51 -6.26
N GLY A 291 0.93 -8.31 -6.40
CA GLY A 291 -0.27 -7.92 -5.67
C GLY A 291 -1.39 -8.93 -5.88
N ASP A 292 -2.08 -9.27 -4.79
CA ASP A 292 -3.19 -10.21 -4.78
C ASP A 292 -4.31 -9.61 -3.93
N TYR A 293 -5.50 -9.49 -4.51
CA TYR A 293 -6.69 -8.99 -3.84
C TYR A 293 -6.91 -9.62 -2.46
N ARG A 294 -6.65 -10.92 -2.34
CA ARG A 294 -6.84 -11.68 -1.10
C ARG A 294 -5.90 -11.19 0.02
N GLY A 295 -4.71 -10.72 -0.31
CA GLY A 295 -3.73 -10.32 0.68
C GLY A 295 -4.26 -9.23 1.62
N TRP A 296 -4.82 -8.17 1.07
CA TRP A 296 -5.29 -7.02 1.83
C TRP A 296 -6.70 -7.19 2.40
N CYS A 297 -7.61 -7.86 1.68
CA CYS A 297 -8.96 -8.13 2.18
C CYS A 297 -8.96 -9.06 3.39
N TYR A 298 -8.24 -10.18 3.33
CA TYR A 298 -8.18 -11.11 4.45
C TYR A 298 -7.37 -10.53 5.62
N TRP A 299 -6.33 -9.73 5.33
CA TRP A 299 -5.65 -8.96 6.38
C TRP A 299 -6.63 -8.10 7.16
N LEU A 300 -7.43 -7.28 6.47
CA LEU A 300 -8.40 -6.41 7.13
C LEU A 300 -9.45 -7.22 7.89
N PHE A 301 -10.01 -8.28 7.29
CA PHE A 301 -10.94 -9.17 7.99
C PHE A 301 -10.37 -9.72 9.29
N TYR A 302 -9.15 -10.24 9.30
CA TYR A 302 -8.56 -10.80 10.51
C TYR A 302 -8.12 -9.74 11.54
N ILE A 303 -7.90 -8.49 11.13
CA ILE A 303 -7.74 -7.37 12.09
C ILE A 303 -9.06 -7.11 12.82
N LEU A 304 -10.16 -7.07 12.07
CA LEU A 304 -11.49 -6.79 12.61
C LEU A 304 -12.01 -7.96 13.45
N SER A 305 -11.68 -9.20 13.08
CA SER A 305 -12.16 -10.42 13.74
C SER A 305 -11.27 -10.91 14.91
N TYR A 306 -10.36 -10.08 15.44
CA TYR A 306 -9.53 -10.50 16.57
C TYR A 306 -10.41 -10.69 17.81
N SER A 307 -10.28 -11.83 18.49
CA SER A 307 -11.26 -12.30 19.49
C SER A 307 -10.89 -11.99 20.95
N GLU A 308 -9.95 -11.07 21.17
CA GLU A 308 -9.50 -10.70 22.51
C GLU A 308 -9.54 -9.19 22.70
N VAL A 309 -9.75 -8.76 23.95
CA VAL A 309 -9.79 -7.34 24.33
C VAL A 309 -8.46 -6.68 23.96
N ASN A 310 -8.55 -5.65 23.13
CA ASN A 310 -7.39 -4.96 22.57
C ASN A 310 -7.50 -3.43 22.69
N ALA A 311 -8.63 -2.91 23.18
CA ALA A 311 -8.84 -1.48 23.40
C ALA A 311 -7.76 -0.87 24.29
N TYR A 312 -7.27 0.31 23.89
CA TYR A 312 -6.23 1.11 24.54
C TYR A 312 -4.89 0.40 24.74
N GLN A 313 -4.66 -0.72 24.04
CA GLN A 313 -3.42 -1.48 24.06
C GLN A 313 -2.63 -1.30 22.75
N SER A 314 -1.39 -1.82 22.75
CA SER A 314 -0.62 -1.94 21.52
C SER A 314 -1.38 -2.79 20.50
N TRP A 315 -1.40 -2.37 19.24
CA TRP A 315 -2.05 -3.11 18.15
C TRP A 315 -1.31 -4.41 17.80
N TRP A 316 -0.15 -4.66 18.42
CA TRP A 316 0.73 -5.78 18.11
C TRP A 316 0.02 -7.14 18.05
N ASN A 317 -0.79 -7.47 19.06
CA ASN A 317 -1.39 -8.80 19.14
C ASN A 317 -2.40 -9.04 18.02
N SER A 318 -3.27 -8.05 17.73
CA SER A 318 -4.23 -8.16 16.62
C SER A 318 -3.53 -8.14 15.25
N LEU A 319 -2.47 -7.34 15.08
CA LEU A 319 -1.68 -7.29 13.84
C LEU A 319 -0.96 -8.63 13.57
N GLU A 320 -0.33 -9.21 14.59
CA GLU A 320 0.35 -10.49 14.45
C GLU A 320 -0.63 -11.66 14.29
N TYR A 321 -1.79 -11.60 14.94
CA TYR A 321 -2.90 -12.51 14.65
C TYR A 321 -3.31 -12.41 13.18
N ALA A 322 -3.59 -11.20 12.69
CA ALA A 322 -4.00 -10.98 11.31
C ALA A 322 -2.97 -11.47 10.31
N LYS A 323 -1.67 -11.21 10.55
CA LYS A 323 -0.58 -11.76 9.73
C LYS A 323 -0.63 -13.29 9.67
N ARG A 324 -0.69 -13.95 10.83
CA ARG A 324 -0.69 -15.42 10.93
C ARG A 324 -1.92 -16.02 10.25
N ALA A 325 -3.10 -15.50 10.54
CA ALA A 325 -4.37 -15.97 10.01
C ALA A 325 -4.45 -15.76 8.49
N THR A 326 -4.06 -14.59 7.99
CA THR A 326 -3.99 -14.30 6.55
C THR A 326 -3.05 -15.26 5.84
N ASN A 327 -1.83 -15.46 6.36
CA ASN A 327 -0.88 -16.39 5.78
C ASN A 327 -1.36 -17.85 5.81
N ASN A 328 -2.06 -18.27 6.88
CA ASN A 328 -2.68 -19.60 6.95
C ASN A 328 -3.74 -19.78 5.86
N PHE A 329 -4.61 -18.78 5.68
CA PHE A 329 -5.63 -18.79 4.63
C PHE A 329 -5.01 -18.82 3.23
N LEU A 330 -4.04 -17.96 2.96
CA LEU A 330 -3.35 -17.93 1.67
C LEU A 330 -2.69 -19.28 1.35
N ARG A 331 -2.05 -19.92 2.33
CA ARG A 331 -1.50 -21.27 2.17
C ARG A 331 -2.57 -22.31 1.88
N SER A 332 -3.72 -22.29 2.57
CA SER A 332 -4.81 -23.25 2.32
C SER A 332 -5.40 -23.09 0.92
N LYS A 333 -5.37 -21.87 0.37
CA LYS A 333 -5.74 -21.57 -1.02
C LYS A 333 -4.60 -21.79 -2.03
N ARG A 334 -3.44 -22.30 -1.59
CA ARG A 334 -2.22 -22.45 -2.40
C ARG A 334 -1.81 -21.15 -3.10
N ALA A 335 -2.16 -20.00 -2.52
CA ALA A 335 -1.68 -18.71 -2.98
C ALA A 335 -0.17 -18.69 -2.73
N LYS A 336 0.63 -18.53 -3.78
CA LYS A 336 2.09 -18.42 -3.69
C LYS A 336 2.47 -17.01 -3.23
N PHE A 337 1.85 -16.51 -2.16
CA PHE A 337 1.90 -15.14 -1.66
C PHE A 337 1.90 -15.17 -0.12
N GLN A 338 2.75 -14.36 0.53
CA GLN A 338 2.85 -14.29 1.98
C GLN A 338 3.10 -12.85 2.47
N LEU A 339 2.51 -12.52 3.62
CA LEU A 339 2.73 -11.29 4.37
C LEU A 339 3.85 -11.43 5.42
N TYR A 340 4.68 -10.40 5.56
CA TYR A 340 5.85 -10.35 6.45
C TYR A 340 5.76 -9.26 7.50
#